data_AF-A0AAD3VRN6-F1
#
_entry.id   AF-A0AAD3VRN6-F1
#
_cell.length_a   1.000
_cell.length_b   1.000
_cell.length_c   1.000
_cell.angle_alpha   90.00
_cell.angle_beta   90.00
_cell.angle_gamma   90.00
#
_symmetry.space_group_name_H-M   'P 1'
#
loop_
_entity.id
_entity.type
_entity.pdbx_description
1 polymer ?
#
loop_
_entity_poly.entity_id
_entity_poly.type
_entity_poly.pdbx_seq_one_letter_code
_entity_poly.pdbx_strand_id
1 'polypeptide(L)'
;MGSVSSAQTGGISLSREGHSFWLLRSNPTDAKALMWAKLTYALLPQLIVITLGLLAGDLFGGVKFPLWLGFLLGFSTAATLASIQILLDVTYPDFGMKVEFGSSKNARGTGKLLSSMFLSMGVAAAWMFLWQLPDMLAEEGVLWGRPVQVWLTATKALTVAVGVVMLRIVNTVGVKRITRLLNDA
;
A
#
# COMPACT_ATOMS: atom_id res chain seq x y z
N MET A 1 12.08 -7.51 1.11
CA MET A 1 12.02 -6.70 2.35
C MET A 1 10.98 -5.58 2.32
N GLY A 2 10.62 -5.01 1.16
CA GLY A 2 9.58 -3.96 1.08
C GLY A 2 8.18 -4.38 1.56
N SER A 3 7.74 -5.62 1.27
CA SER A 3 6.48 -6.18 1.78
C SER A 3 6.44 -6.27 3.30
N VAL A 4 7.55 -6.69 3.93
CA VAL A 4 7.70 -6.77 5.40
C VAL A 4 7.58 -5.37 6.01
N SER A 5 8.32 -4.39 5.48
CA SER A 5 8.27 -3.01 5.97
C SER A 5 6.86 -2.42 5.85
N SER A 6 6.20 -2.60 4.68
CA SER A 6 4.83 -2.13 4.45
C SER A 6 3.80 -2.79 5.38
N ALA A 7 3.90 -4.10 5.58
CA ALA A 7 3.01 -4.84 6.48
C ALA A 7 3.19 -4.37 7.93
N GLN A 8 4.41 -4.03 8.34
CA GLN A 8 4.72 -3.56 9.70
C GLN A 8 4.34 -2.10 9.94
N THR A 9 4.38 -1.25 8.92
CA THR A 9 4.07 0.19 9.04
C THR A 9 2.61 0.51 8.74
N GLY A 10 1.99 -0.16 7.76
CA GLY A 10 0.59 0.04 7.37
C GLY A 10 -0.34 -1.11 7.76
N GLY A 11 0.10 -2.36 7.60
CA GLY A 11 -0.74 -3.55 7.78
C GLY A 11 -1.15 -3.88 9.22
N ILE A 12 -0.47 -3.29 10.21
CA ILE A 12 -0.73 -3.47 11.65
C ILE A 12 -0.66 -2.15 12.44
N SER A 13 -0.66 -0.99 11.76
CA SER A 13 -0.44 0.33 12.35
C SER A 13 -1.41 0.72 13.50
N LEU A 14 -2.66 0.30 13.42
CA LEU A 14 -3.72 0.51 14.39
C LEU A 14 -3.75 -0.64 15.40
N SER A 15 -3.59 -1.88 14.94
CA SER A 15 -3.50 -3.05 15.82
C SER A 15 -2.34 -2.94 16.82
N ARG A 16 -1.25 -2.26 16.44
CA ARG A 16 -0.09 -1.97 17.29
C ARG A 16 -0.38 -1.03 18.45
N GLU A 17 -1.41 -0.21 18.37
CA GLU A 17 -1.81 0.63 19.51
C GLU A 17 -2.40 -0.22 20.63
N GLY A 18 -2.91 -1.41 20.30
CA GLY A 18 -3.30 -2.43 21.26
C GLY A 18 -4.22 -1.90 22.35
N HIS A 19 -3.96 -2.30 23.59
CA HIS A 19 -4.68 -1.80 24.75
C HIS A 19 -4.49 -0.31 25.02
N SER A 20 -3.53 0.40 24.41
CA SER A 20 -3.37 1.85 24.62
C SER A 20 -4.32 2.69 23.75
N PHE A 21 -5.09 2.07 22.86
CA PHE A 21 -6.05 2.76 21.98
C PHE A 21 -7.10 3.60 22.75
N TRP A 22 -7.41 3.23 24.00
CA TRP A 22 -8.34 4.01 24.83
C TRP A 22 -7.85 5.44 25.11
N LEU A 23 -6.53 5.69 25.09
CA LEU A 23 -5.97 7.05 25.24
C LEU A 23 -6.30 7.95 24.05
N LEU A 24 -6.41 7.36 22.85
CA LEU A 24 -6.84 8.08 21.65
C LEU A 24 -8.35 8.35 21.67
N ARG A 25 -9.12 7.47 22.34
CA ARG A 25 -10.56 7.67 22.57
C ARG A 25 -10.86 8.78 23.58
N SER A 26 -10.04 8.91 24.62
CA SER A 26 -10.25 9.90 25.69
C SER A 26 -9.80 11.31 25.32
N ASN A 27 -9.06 11.48 24.23
CA ASN A 27 -8.59 12.77 23.73
C ASN A 27 -9.43 13.20 22.50
N PRO A 28 -9.79 14.49 22.33
CA PRO A 28 -10.38 15.00 21.09
C PRO A 28 -9.45 14.85 19.87
N THR A 29 -9.37 13.64 19.33
CA THR A 29 -8.56 13.29 18.18
C THR A 29 -9.43 13.29 16.93
N ASP A 30 -9.06 14.07 15.92
CA ASP A 30 -9.74 14.02 14.62
C ASP A 30 -9.43 12.69 13.91
N ALA A 31 -10.48 11.92 13.61
CA ALA A 31 -10.40 10.62 12.94
C ALA A 31 -9.73 10.73 11.55
N LYS A 32 -9.96 11.85 10.85
CA LYS A 32 -9.35 12.10 9.54
C LYS A 32 -7.85 12.32 9.69
N ALA A 33 -7.44 13.21 10.58
CA ALA A 33 -6.01 13.43 10.88
C ALA A 33 -5.30 12.13 11.30
N LEU A 34 -5.92 11.30 12.16
CA LEU A 34 -5.34 10.02 12.58
C LEU A 34 -5.17 9.04 11.41
N MET A 35 -6.18 8.93 10.54
CA MET A 35 -6.11 8.06 9.35
C MET A 35 -4.98 8.48 8.41
N TRP A 36 -4.88 9.78 8.13
CA TRP A 36 -3.86 10.32 7.24
C TRP A 36 -2.47 10.20 7.84
N ALA A 37 -2.30 10.41 9.15
CA ALA A 37 -1.02 10.19 9.83
C ALA A 37 -0.53 8.74 9.68
N LYS A 38 -1.42 7.76 9.86
CA LYS A 38 -1.10 6.34 9.67
C LYS A 38 -0.78 6.02 8.21
N LEU A 39 -1.52 6.59 7.27
CA LEU A 39 -1.26 6.44 5.84
C LEU A 39 0.11 7.01 5.44
N THR A 40 0.44 8.21 5.90
CA THR A 40 1.76 8.82 5.66
C THR A 40 2.87 7.97 6.26
N TYR A 41 2.69 7.46 7.48
CA TYR A 41 3.66 6.56 8.12
C TYR A 41 3.88 5.27 7.32
N ALA A 42 2.84 4.69 6.72
CA ALA A 42 2.96 3.52 5.86
C ALA A 42 3.66 3.82 4.53
N LEU A 43 3.44 5.00 3.96
CA LEU A 43 3.98 5.41 2.67
C LEU A 43 5.42 5.89 2.70
N LEU A 44 5.85 6.53 3.79
CA LEU A 44 7.14 7.21 3.85
C LEU A 44 8.35 6.30 3.57
N PRO A 45 8.45 5.08 4.15
CA PRO A 45 9.53 4.15 3.80
C PRO A 45 9.50 3.73 2.34
N GLN A 46 8.31 3.54 1.77
CA GLN A 46 8.15 3.12 0.37
C GLN A 46 8.58 4.24 -0.58
N LEU A 47 8.23 5.48 -0.27
CA LEU A 47 8.63 6.66 -1.03
C LEU A 47 10.15 6.82 -1.08
N ILE A 48 10.84 6.58 0.04
CA ILE A 48 12.31 6.62 0.09
C ILE A 48 12.89 5.54 -0.85
N VAL A 49 12.40 4.30 -0.75
CA VAL A 49 12.87 3.19 -1.60
C VAL A 49 12.60 3.46 -3.08
N ILE A 50 11.42 3.98 -3.43
CA ILE A 50 11.07 4.33 -4.81
C ILE A 50 12.00 5.43 -5.35
N THR A 51 12.22 6.48 -4.56
CA THR A 51 13.05 7.61 -4.97
C THR A 51 14.49 7.16 -5.19
N LEU A 52 15.06 6.39 -4.24
CA LEU A 52 16.41 5.84 -4.38
C LEU A 52 16.52 4.88 -5.56
N GLY A 53 15.51 4.03 -5.78
CA GLY A 53 15.48 3.09 -6.90
C GLY A 53 15.42 3.80 -8.25
N LEU A 54 14.65 4.87 -8.37
CA LEU A 54 14.56 5.68 -9.59
C LEU A 54 15.86 6.44 -9.85
N LEU A 55 16.46 7.04 -8.83
CA LEU A 55 17.75 7.74 -8.94
C LEU A 55 18.86 6.77 -9.36
N ALA A 56 18.93 5.59 -8.73
CA ALA A 56 19.88 4.57 -9.14
C ALA A 56 19.63 4.12 -10.58
N GLY A 57 18.38 3.87 -10.96
CA GLY A 57 18.03 3.49 -12.32
C GLY A 57 18.37 4.55 -13.37
N ASP A 58 18.27 5.84 -13.04
CA ASP A 58 18.68 6.94 -13.91
C ASP A 58 20.20 7.00 -14.07
N LEU A 59 20.94 6.90 -12.96
CA LEU A 59 22.41 6.89 -12.96
C LEU A 59 23.02 5.72 -13.73
N PHE A 60 22.38 4.55 -13.71
CA PHE A 60 22.85 3.34 -14.39
C PHE A 60 22.16 3.07 -15.75
N GLY A 61 21.39 4.01 -16.28
CA GLY A 61 20.75 3.89 -17.60
C GLY A 61 19.62 2.84 -17.70
N GLY A 62 19.08 2.40 -16.56
CA GLY A 62 17.98 1.44 -16.48
C GLY A 62 16.60 2.06 -16.70
N VAL A 63 16.46 3.38 -16.57
CA VAL A 63 15.17 4.08 -16.69
C VAL A 63 14.97 4.59 -18.12
N LYS A 64 13.96 4.05 -18.82
CA LYS A 64 13.61 4.41 -20.21
C LYS A 64 12.52 5.48 -20.32
N PHE A 65 12.14 6.13 -19.22
CA PHE A 65 11.05 7.10 -19.15
C PHE A 65 11.38 8.27 -18.21
N PRO A 66 10.68 9.41 -18.31
CA PRO A 66 10.96 10.55 -17.42
C PRO A 66 10.84 10.20 -15.94
N LEU A 67 11.77 10.67 -15.12
CA LEU A 67 11.80 10.42 -13.66
C LEU A 67 10.47 10.75 -12.97
N TRP A 68 9.82 11.85 -13.37
CA TRP A 68 8.53 12.25 -12.80
C TRP A 68 7.43 11.20 -13.03
N LEU A 69 7.43 10.53 -14.19
CA LEU A 69 6.47 9.49 -14.51
C LEU A 69 6.75 8.23 -13.70
N GLY A 70 8.03 7.88 -13.54
CA GLY A 70 8.46 6.80 -12.66
C GLY A 70 8.02 7.01 -11.22
N PHE A 71 8.23 8.22 -10.71
CA PHE A 71 7.82 8.59 -9.37
C PHE A 71 6.30 8.54 -9.21
N LEU A 72 5.55 9.06 -10.16
CA LEU A 72 4.09 9.02 -10.14
C LEU A 72 3.55 7.58 -10.13
N LEU A 73 4.11 6.70 -10.97
CA LEU A 73 3.72 5.29 -11.02
C LEU A 73 4.10 4.54 -9.75
N GLY A 74 5.33 4.74 -9.25
CA GLY A 74 5.78 4.14 -7.99
C GLY A 74 4.96 4.64 -6.79
N PHE A 75 4.65 5.93 -6.73
CA PHE A 75 3.78 6.48 -5.71
C PHE A 75 2.37 5.89 -5.78
N SER A 76 1.80 5.74 -6.98
CA SER A 76 0.45 5.19 -7.15
C SER A 76 0.36 3.73 -6.69
N THR A 77 1.39 2.93 -6.94
CA THR A 77 1.45 1.53 -6.47
C THR A 77 1.66 1.46 -4.96
N ALA A 78 2.57 2.26 -4.41
CA ALA A 78 2.77 2.39 -2.98
C ALA A 78 1.49 2.84 -2.25
N ALA A 79 0.82 3.87 -2.78
CA ALA A 79 -0.47 4.36 -2.30
C ALA A 79 -1.54 3.28 -2.29
N THR A 80 -1.62 2.48 -3.36
CA THR A 80 -2.55 1.35 -3.45
C THR A 80 -2.27 0.32 -2.36
N LEU A 81 -1.02 -0.13 -2.24
CA LEU A 81 -0.61 -1.15 -1.27
C LEU A 81 -0.84 -0.68 0.17
N ALA A 82 -0.36 0.51 0.52
CA ALA A 82 -0.53 1.08 1.86
C ALA A 82 -2.01 1.28 2.20
N SER A 83 -2.82 1.71 1.23
CA SER A 83 -4.26 1.88 1.42
C SER A 83 -4.97 0.56 1.72
N ILE A 84 -4.66 -0.51 0.97
CA ILE A 84 -5.24 -1.84 1.21
C ILE A 84 -4.84 -2.34 2.60
N GLN A 85 -3.55 -2.23 2.95
CA GLN A 85 -3.03 -2.69 4.24
C GLN A 85 -3.68 -1.98 5.42
N ILE A 86 -3.77 -0.65 5.37
CA ILE A 86 -4.39 0.13 6.45
C ILE A 86 -5.90 -0.12 6.50
N LEU A 87 -6.58 -0.22 5.35
CA LEU A 87 -8.02 -0.52 5.34
C LEU A 87 -8.31 -1.88 5.98
N LEU A 88 -7.50 -2.90 5.71
CA LEU A 88 -7.63 -4.20 6.38
C LEU A 88 -7.38 -4.09 7.87
N ASP A 89 -6.38 -3.31 8.27
CA ASP A 89 -6.04 -3.12 9.66
C ASP A 89 -7.14 -2.39 10.44
N VAL A 90 -7.70 -1.32 9.85
CA VAL A 90 -8.81 -0.53 10.40
C VAL A 90 -10.13 -1.32 10.42
N THR A 91 -10.37 -2.19 9.44
CA THR A 91 -11.60 -2.97 9.36
C THR A 91 -11.62 -4.13 10.35
N TYR A 92 -10.47 -4.75 10.58
CA TYR A 92 -10.32 -5.90 11.48
C TYR A 92 -9.21 -5.66 12.49
N PRO A 93 -9.32 -4.66 13.39
CA PRO A 93 -8.25 -4.36 14.34
C PRO A 93 -8.05 -5.53 15.31
N ASP A 94 -6.79 -5.90 15.55
CA ASP A 94 -6.41 -6.92 16.53
C ASP A 94 -5.58 -6.25 17.63
N PHE A 95 -6.26 -5.69 18.62
CA PHE A 95 -5.63 -4.96 19.73
C PHE A 95 -4.91 -5.89 20.74
N GLY A 96 -5.04 -7.22 20.59
CA GLY A 96 -4.32 -8.20 21.39
C GLY A 96 -2.94 -8.56 20.82
N MET A 97 -2.58 -8.00 19.66
CA MET A 97 -1.34 -8.29 18.95
C MET A 97 -0.13 -7.73 19.72
N LYS A 98 0.71 -8.62 20.25
CA LYS A 98 2.04 -8.26 20.75
C LYS A 98 3.03 -8.37 19.60
N VAL A 99 3.60 -7.24 19.17
CA VAL A 99 4.70 -7.25 18.20
C VAL A 99 5.97 -7.69 18.91
N GLU A 100 6.10 -9.00 19.11
CA GLU A 100 7.32 -9.62 19.62
C GLU A 100 8.30 -9.76 18.44
N PHE A 101 9.42 -9.02 18.50
CA PHE A 101 10.53 -9.19 17.56
C PHE A 101 11.20 -10.53 17.86
N GLY A 102 10.85 -11.55 17.07
CA GLY A 102 11.42 -12.89 17.19
C GLY A 102 10.34 -13.96 17.24
N SER A 103 10.69 -15.14 16.74
CA SER A 103 9.85 -16.35 16.71
C SER A 103 9.45 -16.77 18.13
N SER A 104 8.43 -16.14 18.67
CA SER A 104 7.78 -16.56 19.90
C SER A 104 6.68 -17.56 19.57
N LYS A 105 6.74 -18.74 20.17
CA LYS A 105 5.80 -19.86 19.95
C LYS A 105 4.34 -19.51 20.26
N ASN A 106 4.06 -18.35 20.85
CA ASN A 106 2.73 -17.84 21.21
C ASN A 106 2.39 -16.47 20.60
N ALA A 107 3.05 -16.06 19.51
CA ALA A 107 2.84 -14.75 18.89
C ALA A 107 1.42 -14.59 18.29
N ARG A 108 0.48 -14.10 19.11
CA ARG A 108 -0.86 -13.67 18.69
C ARG A 108 -0.73 -12.53 17.68
N GLY A 109 -1.44 -12.66 16.56
CA GLY A 109 -1.43 -11.69 15.45
C GLY A 109 -0.49 -12.05 14.29
N THR A 110 0.35 -13.08 14.40
CA THR A 110 1.24 -13.53 13.31
C THR A 110 0.48 -13.80 12.01
N GLY A 111 -0.74 -14.34 12.09
CA GLY A 111 -1.60 -14.59 10.92
C GLY A 111 -2.01 -13.32 10.17
N LYS A 112 -2.30 -12.22 10.87
CA LYS A 112 -2.64 -10.93 10.26
C LYS A 112 -1.43 -10.26 9.63
N LEU A 113 -0.28 -10.38 10.27
CA LEU A 113 0.98 -9.89 9.71
C LEU A 113 1.34 -10.67 8.44
N LEU A 114 1.27 -12.01 8.47
CA LEU A 114 1.50 -12.86 7.30
C LEU A 114 0.49 -12.59 6.18
N SER A 115 -0.80 -12.44 6.49
CA SER A 115 -1.81 -12.16 5.46
C SER A 115 -1.57 -10.80 4.80
N SER A 116 -1.26 -9.75 5.58
CA SER A 116 -0.93 -8.43 5.02
C SER A 116 0.36 -8.45 4.17
N MET A 117 1.34 -9.28 4.55
CA MET A 117 2.55 -9.50 3.75
C MET A 117 2.24 -10.22 2.43
N PHE A 118 1.58 -11.38 2.47
CA PHE A 118 1.26 -12.15 1.26
C PHE A 118 0.33 -11.38 0.32
N LEU A 119 -0.63 -10.64 0.87
CA LEU A 119 -1.49 -9.77 0.09
C LEU A 119 -0.68 -8.68 -0.64
N SER A 120 0.26 -8.03 0.06
CA SER A 120 1.11 -7.02 -0.58
C SER A 120 2.01 -7.59 -1.66
N MET A 121 2.51 -8.81 -1.48
CA MET A 121 3.28 -9.53 -2.49
C MET A 121 2.42 -9.90 -3.70
N GLY A 122 1.20 -10.40 -3.47
CA GLY A 122 0.26 -10.75 -4.52
C GLY A 122 -0.15 -9.55 -5.37
N VAL A 123 -0.46 -8.42 -4.73
CA VAL A 123 -0.80 -7.17 -5.44
C VAL A 123 0.41 -6.64 -6.23
N ALA A 124 1.62 -6.67 -5.65
CA ALA A 124 2.83 -6.27 -6.35
C ALA A 124 3.11 -7.17 -7.58
N ALA A 125 2.96 -8.49 -7.44
CA ALA A 125 3.13 -9.45 -8.53
C ALA A 125 2.08 -9.25 -9.63
N ALA A 126 0.82 -9.04 -9.27
CA ALA A 126 -0.24 -8.72 -10.23
C ALA A 126 0.08 -7.42 -11.00
N TRP A 127 0.67 -6.43 -10.34
CA TRP A 127 1.07 -5.18 -10.99
C TRP A 127 2.24 -5.36 -11.95
N MET A 128 3.25 -6.14 -11.56
CA MET A 128 4.35 -6.50 -12.44
C MET A 128 3.86 -7.23 -13.69
N PHE A 129 2.93 -8.18 -13.51
CA PHE A 129 2.30 -8.88 -14.63
C PHE A 129 1.50 -7.94 -15.53
N LEU A 130 0.65 -7.07 -14.96
CA LEU A 130 -0.14 -6.09 -15.72
C LEU A 130 0.73 -5.12 -16.54
N TRP A 131 1.92 -4.79 -16.06
CA TRP A 131 2.86 -3.94 -16.79
C TRP A 131 3.57 -4.66 -17.94
N GLN A 132 3.79 -5.98 -17.85
CA GLN A 132 4.41 -6.79 -18.90
C GLN A 132 3.41 -7.35 -19.91
N LEU A 133 2.14 -7.47 -19.53
CA LEU A 133 1.08 -8.05 -20.35
C LEU A 133 0.95 -7.44 -21.76
N PRO A 134 1.07 -6.11 -21.96
CA PRO A 134 1.05 -5.52 -23.30
C PRO A 134 2.16 -6.03 -24.21
N ASP A 135 3.36 -6.23 -23.67
CA ASP A 135 4.51 -6.72 -24.45
C ASP A 135 4.35 -8.21 -24.76
N MET A 136 3.87 -9.01 -23.81
CA MET A 136 3.57 -10.44 -24.02
C MET A 136 2.49 -10.65 -25.10
N LEU A 137 1.41 -9.87 -25.07
CA LEU A 137 0.34 -9.95 -26.08
C LEU A 137 0.78 -9.41 -27.45
N ALA A 138 1.79 -8.54 -27.50
CA ALA A 138 2.36 -8.03 -28.74
C ALA A 138 3.11 -9.14 -29.50
N GLU A 139 3.89 -9.96 -28.79
CA GLU A 139 4.64 -11.07 -29.36
C GLU A 139 3.71 -12.15 -29.96
N GLU A 140 2.55 -12.39 -29.32
CA GLU A 140 1.55 -13.35 -29.79
C GLU A 140 0.63 -12.80 -30.91
N GLY A 141 0.78 -11.53 -31.30
CA GLY A 141 -0.04 -10.92 -32.36
C GLY A 141 -1.51 -10.70 -31.97
N VAL A 142 -1.84 -10.77 -30.68
CA VAL A 142 -3.21 -10.71 -30.15
C VAL A 142 -3.71 -9.26 -29.99
N LEU A 143 -2.82 -8.27 -30.11
CA LEU A 143 -3.15 -6.85 -29.98
C LEU A 143 -4.01 -6.35 -31.15
N TRP A 144 -5.31 -6.65 -31.11
CA TRP A 144 -6.44 -6.23 -31.96
C TRP A 144 -6.22 -5.00 -32.88
N GLY A 145 -5.26 -5.05 -33.80
CA GLY A 145 -4.83 -3.95 -34.67
C GLY A 145 -4.33 -2.67 -33.98
N ARG A 146 -4.04 -2.65 -32.67
CA ARG A 146 -3.66 -1.43 -31.92
C ARG A 146 -2.17 -1.44 -31.57
N PRO A 147 -1.47 -0.28 -31.65
CA PRO A 147 -0.06 -0.21 -31.30
C PRO A 147 0.15 -0.44 -29.79
N VAL A 148 1.22 -1.16 -29.43
CA VAL A 148 1.63 -1.52 -28.05
C VAL A 148 1.66 -0.30 -27.12
N GLN A 149 2.05 0.86 -27.66
CA GLN A 149 2.16 2.12 -26.94
C GLN A 149 0.82 2.58 -26.35
N VAL A 150 -0.31 2.28 -27.01
CA VAL A 150 -1.65 2.63 -26.50
C VAL A 150 -1.96 1.79 -25.26
N TRP A 151 -1.61 0.50 -25.28
CA TRP A 151 -1.80 -0.40 -24.16
C TRP A 151 -0.90 -0.07 -22.97
N LEU A 152 0.38 0.24 -23.23
CA LEU A 152 1.30 0.72 -22.19
C LEU A 152 0.85 2.05 -21.55
N THR A 153 0.25 2.94 -22.34
CA THR A 153 -0.30 4.18 -21.81
C THR A 153 -1.56 3.92 -20.98
N ALA A 154 -2.42 3.01 -21.44
CA ALA A 154 -3.62 2.60 -20.71
C ALA A 154 -3.29 1.94 -19.36
N THR A 155 -2.28 1.05 -19.29
CA THR A 155 -1.88 0.41 -18.02
C THR A 155 -1.24 1.40 -17.05
N LYS A 156 -0.46 2.38 -17.54
CA LYS A 156 0.04 3.50 -16.73
C LYS A 156 -1.08 4.39 -16.20
N ALA A 157 -2.03 4.76 -17.05
CA ALA A 157 -3.18 5.57 -16.65
C ALA A 157 -4.05 4.83 -15.63
N LEU A 158 -4.32 3.53 -15.85
CA LEU A 158 -5.00 2.66 -14.90
C LEU A 158 -4.27 2.62 -13.56
N THR A 159 -2.93 2.57 -13.60
CA THR A 159 -2.13 2.53 -12.38
C THR A 159 -2.36 3.76 -11.50
N VAL A 160 -2.32 4.94 -12.11
CA VAL A 160 -2.56 6.21 -11.43
C VAL A 160 -4.01 6.29 -10.95
N ALA A 161 -4.97 5.89 -11.79
CA ALA A 161 -6.38 5.90 -11.45
C ALA A 161 -6.68 5.03 -10.21
N VAL A 162 -6.12 3.82 -10.15
CA VAL A 162 -6.29 2.93 -8.99
C VAL A 162 -5.68 3.55 -7.72
N GLY A 163 -4.48 4.14 -7.81
CA GLY A 163 -3.87 4.85 -6.68
C GLY A 163 -4.77 5.96 -6.13
N VAL A 164 -5.33 6.80 -7.01
CA VAL A 164 -6.26 7.88 -6.62
C VAL A 164 -7.54 7.32 -6.00
N VAL A 165 -8.13 6.29 -6.60
CA VAL A 165 -9.35 5.65 -6.09
C VAL A 165 -9.10 5.07 -4.70
N MET A 166 -7.98 4.39 -4.50
CA MET A 166 -7.64 3.79 -3.20
C MET A 166 -7.45 4.84 -2.10
N LEU A 167 -6.77 5.96 -2.40
CA LEU A 167 -6.65 7.08 -1.46
C LEU A 167 -8.02 7.67 -1.10
N ARG A 168 -8.93 7.76 -2.08
CA ARG A 168 -10.30 8.21 -1.86
C ARG A 168 -11.10 7.23 -0.99
N ILE A 169 -10.92 5.93 -1.19
CA ILE A 169 -11.52 4.88 -0.34
C ILE A 169 -10.99 5.00 1.10
N VAL A 170 -9.68 5.21 1.29
CA VAL A 170 -9.09 5.46 2.62
C VAL A 170 -9.73 6.67 3.30
N ASN A 171 -9.84 7.79 2.58
CA ASN A 171 -10.41 9.01 3.13
C ASN A 171 -11.92 8.91 3.44
N THR A 172 -12.65 7.99 2.79
CA THR A 172 -14.09 7.84 2.98
C THR A 172 -14.44 6.67 3.92
N VAL A 173 -14.03 5.46 3.55
CA VAL A 173 -14.32 4.23 4.30
C VAL A 173 -13.43 4.12 5.53
N GLY A 174 -12.13 4.38 5.38
CA GLY A 174 -11.17 4.29 6.48
C GLY A 174 -11.47 5.30 7.59
N VAL A 175 -11.71 6.56 7.23
CA VAL A 175 -12.11 7.60 8.19
C VAL A 175 -13.41 7.23 8.90
N LYS A 176 -14.46 6.83 8.16
CA LYS A 176 -15.73 6.39 8.77
C LYS A 176 -15.54 5.24 9.76
N ARG A 177 -14.64 4.30 9.47
CA ARG A 177 -14.35 3.18 10.37
C ARG A 177 -13.58 3.61 11.60
N ILE A 178 -12.56 4.46 11.47
CA ILE A 178 -11.85 5.02 12.64
C ILE A 178 -12.81 5.85 13.50
N THR A 179 -13.69 6.66 12.91
CA THR A 179 -14.69 7.41 13.67
C THR A 179 -15.58 6.49 14.51
N ARG A 180 -16.03 5.36 13.95
CA ARG A 180 -16.78 4.35 14.73
C ARG A 180 -15.92 3.77 15.85
N LEU A 181 -14.67 3.38 15.56
CA LEU A 181 -13.77 2.83 16.57
C LEU A 181 -13.45 3.82 17.71
N LEU A 182 -13.46 5.13 17.44
CA LEU A 182 -13.28 6.16 18.47
C LEU A 182 -14.55 6.38 19.31
N ASN A 183 -15.73 6.19 18.72
CA ASN A 183 -17.03 6.48 19.35
C ASN A 183 -17.71 5.25 19.99
N ASP A 184 -17.35 4.03 19.57
CA ASP A 184 -17.88 2.78 20.13
C ASP A 184 -17.24 2.51 21.50
N ALA A 185 -17.86 3.09 22.53
CA ALA A 185 -17.61 2.85 23.95
C ALA A 185 -18.44 1.66 24.48
#